data_AF-A0A6B0RIS3-F1
#
_entry.id   AF-A0A6B0RIS3-F1
#
_cell.length_a   1.000
_cell.length_b   1.000
_cell.length_c   1.000
_cell.angle_alpha   90.00
_cell.angle_beta   90.00
_cell.angle_gamma   90.00
#
_symmetry.space_group_name_H-M   'P 1'
#
loop_
_entity.id
_entity.type
_entity.pdbx_description
1 polymer ?
#
loop_
_entity_poly.entity_id
_entity_poly.type
_entity_poly.pdbx_seq_one_letter_code
_entity_poly.pdbx_strand_id
1 'polypeptide(L)'
;MNGAGSGPGRWVRVSRLVSFSASHRLHSKSLSNEENLKLFGKCNNPNGHGHNYKVVVTVHGEVDPVTGMVMNLTDLKEYMEEAIMKPLDHKNLDLDVQTFFVCGVSPHTILTMQRGTDWIFYIQAYVRDPYVLLKGTISIKESVQELSCQDCKLYTCLNSSLYNSNHSFVILRRRLGIWLPVNQTRPWEGSRETHALLKFIKKVLQGFKRFIGLLIAAITGIIAIAMTAAVAGVPLHQTIQMTTFVQQWHQNSSSAWGNQTHIDQEINEQLVDLENAVLLPGDESSDA
;
A
#
# COMPACT_ATOMS: atom_id res chain seq x y z
N MET A 1 25.25 -8.34 -41.40
CA MET A 1 25.15 -7.03 -42.07
C MET A 1 23.74 -6.51 -41.81
N ASN A 2 23.43 -5.38 -41.17
CA ASN A 2 24.19 -4.32 -40.54
C ASN A 2 23.32 -3.82 -39.39
N GLY A 3 23.88 -3.68 -38.18
CA GLY A 3 23.29 -2.87 -37.14
C GLY A 3 23.37 -1.41 -37.59
N ALA A 4 22.27 -0.88 -38.11
CA ALA A 4 22.13 0.54 -38.35
C ALA A 4 22.02 1.21 -36.98
N GLY A 5 23.13 1.81 -36.52
CA GLY A 5 23.11 2.70 -35.38
C GLY A 5 22.14 3.84 -35.66
N SER A 6 21.05 3.89 -34.89
CA SER A 6 20.12 5.03 -34.88
C SER A 6 20.90 6.25 -34.39
N GLY A 7 21.17 7.19 -35.31
CA GLY A 7 21.67 8.52 -34.93
C GLY A 7 20.70 9.21 -33.95
N PRO A 8 21.14 10.30 -33.28
CA PRO A 8 20.29 11.01 -32.34
C PRO A 8 18.97 11.42 -33.02
N GLY A 9 17.85 11.05 -32.40
CA GLY A 9 16.51 11.34 -32.91
C GLY A 9 16.36 12.82 -33.23
N ARG A 10 15.90 13.14 -34.45
CA ARG A 10 15.75 14.54 -34.88
C ARG A 10 14.52 15.12 -34.19
N TRP A 11 14.72 16.08 -33.30
CA TRP A 11 13.64 16.82 -32.65
C TRP A 11 13.13 17.94 -33.55
N VAL A 12 11.82 18.00 -33.78
CA VAL A 12 11.19 19.08 -34.54
C VAL A 12 9.93 19.60 -33.86
N ARG A 13 9.49 20.79 -34.27
CA ARG A 13 8.25 21.44 -33.80
C ARG A 13 7.24 21.48 -34.94
N VAL A 14 5.99 21.19 -34.63
CA VAL A 14 4.87 21.23 -35.57
C VAL A 14 3.79 22.12 -34.99
N SER A 15 3.32 23.08 -35.77
CA SER A 15 2.32 24.05 -35.33
C SER A 15 1.04 23.94 -36.16
N ARG A 16 -0.12 24.03 -35.50
CA ARG A 16 -1.43 24.06 -36.14
C ARG A 16 -2.21 25.29 -35.66
N LEU A 17 -2.77 26.03 -36.61
CA LEU A 17 -3.62 27.19 -36.36
C LEU A 17 -5.10 26.78 -36.40
N VAL A 18 -5.89 27.26 -35.43
CA VAL A 18 -7.36 27.27 -35.48
C VAL A 18 -7.88 28.68 -35.19
N SER A 19 -9.13 28.94 -35.54
CA SER A 19 -9.80 30.19 -35.23
C SER A 19 -11.19 29.90 -34.68
N PHE A 20 -11.60 30.65 -33.66
CA PHE A 20 -12.93 30.54 -33.06
C PHE A 20 -13.49 31.93 -32.75
N SER A 21 -14.81 32.06 -32.75
CA SER A 21 -15.50 33.32 -32.47
C SER A 21 -16.11 33.27 -31.07
N ALA A 22 -15.83 34.25 -30.23
CA ALA A 22 -16.41 34.30 -28.89
C ALA A 22 -16.67 35.74 -28.42
N SER A 23 -17.60 35.88 -27.49
CA SER A 23 -17.91 37.13 -26.81
C SER A 23 -17.46 37.13 -25.36
N HIS A 24 -17.13 38.30 -24.82
CA HIS A 24 -16.73 38.49 -23.43
C HIS A 24 -16.87 39.95 -22.96
N ARG A 25 -16.74 40.15 -21.65
CA ARG A 25 -16.67 41.45 -20.99
C ARG A 25 -15.53 41.44 -19.97
N LEU A 26 -14.59 42.37 -20.12
CA LEU A 26 -13.54 42.54 -19.11
C LEU A 26 -14.12 43.26 -17.90
N HIS A 27 -14.42 42.54 -16.83
CA HIS A 27 -14.98 43.09 -15.59
C HIS A 27 -14.49 42.30 -14.37
N SER A 28 -13.94 43.01 -13.38
CA SER A 28 -13.53 42.44 -12.10
C SER A 28 -14.61 42.66 -11.05
N LYS A 29 -15.03 41.58 -10.38
CA LYS A 29 -15.98 41.63 -9.25
C LYS A 29 -15.39 42.30 -8.00
N SER A 30 -14.07 42.43 -7.92
CA SER A 30 -13.37 43.04 -6.79
C SER A 30 -13.15 44.54 -6.94
N LEU A 31 -13.46 45.11 -8.11
CA LEU A 31 -13.35 46.54 -8.40
C LEU A 31 -14.74 47.16 -8.48
N SER A 32 -14.86 48.43 -8.12
CA SER A 32 -16.07 49.21 -8.37
C SER A 32 -16.33 49.37 -9.89
N ASN A 33 -17.54 49.80 -10.26
CA ASN A 33 -17.88 50.05 -11.67
C ASN A 33 -17.01 51.15 -12.29
N GLU A 34 -16.68 52.18 -11.52
CA GLU A 34 -15.85 53.29 -11.98
C GLU A 34 -14.39 52.87 -12.18
N GLU A 35 -13.84 52.07 -11.26
CA GLU A 35 -12.50 51.49 -11.40
C GLU A 35 -12.44 50.52 -12.58
N ASN A 36 -13.46 49.69 -12.79
CA ASN A 36 -13.56 48.80 -13.94
C ASN A 36 -13.62 49.58 -15.26
N LEU A 37 -14.45 50.63 -15.33
CA LEU A 37 -14.56 51.46 -16.52
C LEU A 37 -13.25 52.20 -16.80
N LYS A 38 -12.58 52.71 -15.77
CA LYS A 38 -11.27 53.38 -15.88
C LYS A 38 -10.18 52.41 -16.35
N LEU A 39 -10.18 51.17 -15.85
CA LEU A 39 -9.15 50.18 -16.15
C LEU A 39 -9.35 49.53 -17.52
N PHE A 40 -10.57 49.10 -17.84
CA PHE A 40 -10.86 48.30 -19.02
C PHE A 40 -11.54 49.09 -20.16
N GLY A 41 -12.00 50.32 -19.89
CA GLY A 41 -12.55 51.23 -20.89
C GLY A 41 -13.67 50.60 -21.71
N LYS A 42 -13.57 50.71 -23.04
CA LYS A 42 -14.54 50.14 -24.00
C LYS A 42 -14.73 48.62 -23.83
N CYS A 43 -13.74 47.90 -23.31
CA CYS A 43 -13.83 46.45 -23.10
C CYS A 43 -14.71 46.08 -21.89
N ASN A 44 -15.08 47.04 -21.03
CA ASN A 44 -16.02 46.85 -19.93
C ASN A 44 -17.48 47.14 -20.30
N ASN A 45 -17.81 47.32 -21.59
CA ASN A 45 -19.19 47.48 -22.05
C ASN A 45 -20.12 46.49 -21.33
N PRO A 46 -21.21 46.92 -20.66
CA PRO A 46 -22.11 46.03 -19.95
C PRO A 46 -22.66 44.88 -20.79
N ASN A 47 -22.84 45.11 -22.10
CA ASN A 47 -23.31 44.11 -23.07
C ASN A 47 -22.16 43.29 -23.71
N GLY A 48 -20.92 43.48 -23.25
CA GLY A 48 -19.74 42.81 -23.77
C GLY A 48 -19.31 43.27 -25.17
N HIS A 49 -18.42 42.49 -25.76
CA HIS A 49 -17.95 42.60 -27.15
C HIS A 49 -17.43 41.22 -27.60
N GLY A 50 -17.04 41.08 -28.86
CA GLY A 50 -16.56 39.80 -29.40
C GLY A 50 -15.33 39.92 -30.27
N HIS A 51 -14.67 38.78 -30.47
CA HIS A 51 -13.49 38.64 -31.31
C HIS A 51 -13.53 37.34 -32.10
N ASN A 52 -12.81 37.34 -33.22
CA ASN A 52 -12.40 36.12 -33.91
C ASN A 52 -10.97 35.80 -33.45
N TYR A 53 -10.87 34.91 -32.47
CA TYR A 53 -9.61 34.50 -31.87
C TYR A 53 -8.85 33.57 -32.83
N LYS A 54 -7.53 33.63 -32.76
CA LYS A 54 -6.60 32.74 -33.48
C LYS A 54 -5.70 32.04 -32.47
N VAL A 55 -5.65 30.71 -32.51
CA VAL A 55 -4.82 29.91 -31.60
C VAL A 55 -3.87 29.07 -32.42
N VAL A 56 -2.57 29.21 -32.14
CA VAL A 56 -1.51 28.38 -32.72
C VAL A 56 -1.04 27.39 -31.66
N VAL A 57 -1.37 26.11 -31.83
CA VAL A 57 -0.88 25.03 -30.97
C VAL A 57 0.38 24.47 -31.58
N THR A 58 1.47 24.45 -30.81
CA THR A 58 2.76 23.90 -31.22
C THR A 58 3.12 22.70 -30.37
N VAL A 59 3.31 21.56 -31.02
CA VAL A 59 3.81 20.32 -30.40
C VAL A 59 5.26 20.10 -30.81
N HIS A 60 6.03 19.40 -29.98
CA HIS A 60 7.41 19.07 -30.28
C HIS A 60 7.74 17.65 -29.83
N GLY A 61 8.63 17.00 -30.54
CA GLY A 61 9.01 15.63 -30.27
C GLY A 61 10.03 15.12 -31.27
N GLU A 62 10.46 13.88 -31.05
CA GLU A 62 11.28 13.15 -32.02
C GLU A 62 10.45 12.81 -33.25
N VAL A 63 11.06 12.90 -34.42
CA VAL A 63 10.46 12.42 -35.66
C VAL A 63 10.46 10.89 -35.62
N ASP A 64 9.27 10.30 -35.66
CA ASP A 64 9.12 8.86 -35.78
C ASP A 64 9.77 8.38 -37.10
N PRO A 65 10.70 7.41 -37.04
CA PRO A 65 11.52 7.04 -38.20
C PRO A 65 10.74 6.29 -39.28
N VAL A 66 9.54 5.77 -38.98
CA VAL A 66 8.70 5.03 -39.92
C VAL A 66 7.72 5.95 -40.63
N THR A 67 7.06 6.82 -39.86
CA THR A 67 5.98 7.70 -40.32
C THR A 67 6.47 9.10 -40.71
N GLY A 68 7.65 9.50 -40.25
CA GLY A 68 8.20 10.84 -40.47
C GLY A 68 7.46 11.95 -39.71
N MET A 69 6.59 11.60 -38.77
CA MET A 69 5.77 12.54 -38.02
C MET A 69 6.21 12.64 -36.56
N VAL A 70 6.04 13.83 -35.96
CA VAL A 70 6.13 14.00 -34.50
C VAL A 70 4.84 13.56 -33.81
N MET A 71 3.72 13.80 -34.49
CA MET A 71 2.37 13.48 -34.05
C MET A 71 1.50 13.41 -35.30
N ASN A 72 0.50 12.54 -35.27
CA ASN A 72 -0.54 12.52 -36.30
C ASN A 72 -1.35 13.83 -36.26
N LEU A 73 -1.42 14.53 -37.38
CA LEU A 73 -2.14 15.80 -37.47
C LEU A 73 -3.66 15.66 -37.29
N THR A 74 -4.20 14.46 -37.49
CA THR A 74 -5.61 14.14 -37.21
C THR A 74 -5.85 14.14 -35.71
N ASP A 75 -5.00 13.46 -34.93
CA ASP A 75 -5.08 13.45 -33.47
C ASP A 75 -4.93 14.87 -32.91
N LEU A 76 -3.99 15.66 -33.43
CA LEU A 76 -3.84 17.06 -33.05
C LEU A 76 -5.11 17.89 -33.34
N LYS A 77 -5.80 17.61 -34.45
CA LYS A 77 -7.08 18.24 -34.78
C LYS A 77 -8.14 17.87 -33.74
N GLU A 78 -8.27 16.59 -33.40
CA GLU A 78 -9.24 16.10 -32.43
C GLU A 78 -8.99 16.69 -31.04
N TYR A 79 -7.73 16.74 -30.59
CA TYR A 79 -7.38 17.38 -29.33
C TYR A 79 -7.73 18.87 -29.32
N MET A 80 -7.45 19.59 -30.41
CA MET A 80 -7.82 21.00 -30.52
C MET A 80 -9.34 21.20 -30.59
N GLU A 81 -10.07 20.27 -31.21
CA GLU A 81 -11.53 20.29 -31.27
C GLU A 81 -12.15 20.15 -29.87
N GLU A 82 -11.74 19.14 -29.11
CA GLU A 82 -12.24 18.90 -27.74
C GLU A 82 -11.83 20.00 -26.77
N ALA A 83 -10.57 20.48 -26.85
CA ALA A 83 -10.02 21.39 -25.85
C ALA A 83 -10.27 22.88 -26.14
N ILE A 84 -10.46 23.26 -27.41
CA ILE A 84 -10.58 24.66 -27.83
C ILE A 84 -11.94 24.91 -28.48
N MET A 85 -12.25 24.20 -29.57
CA MET A 85 -13.43 24.53 -30.39
C MET A 85 -14.74 24.27 -29.64
N LYS A 86 -14.96 23.05 -29.15
CA LYS A 86 -16.19 22.70 -28.43
C LYS A 86 -16.47 23.58 -27.20
N PRO A 87 -15.50 23.86 -26.32
CA PRO A 87 -15.76 24.68 -25.15
C PRO A 87 -15.83 26.19 -25.43
N LEU A 88 -15.21 26.71 -26.50
CA LEU A 88 -15.01 28.16 -26.67
C LEU A 88 -15.70 28.77 -27.90
N ASP A 89 -15.88 28.01 -28.98
CA ASP A 89 -16.41 28.54 -30.23
C ASP A 89 -17.91 28.83 -30.14
N HIS A 90 -18.29 30.01 -30.66
CA HIS A 90 -19.64 30.57 -30.58
C HIS A 90 -20.19 30.65 -29.15
N LYS A 91 -19.32 30.95 -28.16
CA LYS A 91 -19.70 31.08 -26.74
C LYS A 91 -19.49 32.49 -26.19
N ASN A 92 -20.15 32.78 -25.08
CA ASN A 92 -19.76 33.83 -24.16
C ASN A 92 -18.78 33.26 -23.13
N LEU A 93 -17.55 33.77 -23.12
CA LEU A 93 -16.47 33.25 -22.28
C LEU A 93 -16.74 33.43 -20.77
N ASP A 94 -17.51 34.44 -20.38
CA ASP A 94 -17.79 34.72 -18.97
C ASP A 94 -19.00 33.94 -18.43
N LEU A 95 -19.93 33.56 -19.32
CA LEU A 95 -21.21 32.95 -18.93
C LEU A 95 -21.32 31.47 -19.27
N ASP A 96 -20.85 31.06 -20.45
CA ASP A 96 -21.05 29.70 -20.96
C ASP A 96 -19.89 28.77 -20.60
N VAL A 97 -18.73 29.33 -20.24
CA VAL A 97 -17.51 28.57 -19.96
C VAL A 97 -17.23 28.59 -18.47
N GLN A 98 -17.60 27.50 -17.78
CA GLN A 98 -17.41 27.35 -16.32
C GLN A 98 -15.93 27.43 -15.87
N THR A 99 -14.98 27.34 -16.81
CA THR A 99 -13.55 27.15 -16.56
C THR A 99 -12.71 28.43 -16.53
N PHE A 100 -13.27 29.61 -16.80
CA PHE A 100 -12.55 30.89 -16.65
C PHE A 100 -12.59 31.43 -15.22
N PHE A 101 -12.05 30.66 -14.26
CA PHE A 101 -11.64 31.21 -12.97
C PHE A 101 -10.13 31.35 -12.96
N VAL A 102 -9.67 32.50 -13.48
CA VAL A 102 -8.28 32.92 -13.41
C VAL A 102 -8.05 33.67 -12.09
N CYS A 103 -6.96 33.29 -11.44
CA CYS A 103 -6.15 34.06 -10.50
C CYS A 103 -6.07 35.55 -10.90
N GLY A 104 -7.01 36.38 -10.41
CA GLY A 104 -6.92 37.84 -10.35
C GLY A 104 -7.00 38.66 -11.65
N VAL A 105 -6.89 38.09 -12.86
CA VAL A 105 -6.98 38.87 -14.11
C VAL A 105 -7.53 38.01 -15.25
N SER A 106 -8.39 38.63 -16.08
CA SER A 106 -8.94 38.26 -17.42
C SER A 106 -8.39 37.03 -18.17
N PRO A 107 -9.21 36.39 -19.04
CA PRO A 107 -8.87 35.21 -19.86
C PRO A 107 -7.73 35.47 -20.85
N HIS A 108 -6.51 35.53 -20.35
CA HIS A 108 -5.28 35.50 -21.12
C HIS A 108 -4.51 34.25 -20.70
N THR A 109 -5.06 33.10 -21.07
CA THR A 109 -4.35 31.82 -21.07
C THR A 109 -3.66 31.69 -22.42
N ILE A 110 -2.32 31.81 -22.40
CA ILE A 110 -1.36 31.60 -23.49
C ILE A 110 -1.72 32.32 -24.80
N LEU A 111 -1.49 33.64 -24.86
CA LEU A 111 -1.25 34.32 -26.13
C LEU A 111 0.25 34.26 -26.44
N THR A 112 0.65 33.44 -27.40
CA THR A 112 1.86 33.76 -28.17
C THR A 112 1.53 35.01 -29.00
N MET A 113 1.88 36.21 -28.49
CA MET A 113 1.89 37.41 -29.31
C MET A 113 3.21 37.49 -30.07
N GLN A 114 3.16 37.33 -31.39
CA GLN A 114 4.28 37.64 -32.27
C GLN A 114 4.39 39.16 -32.43
N ARG A 115 5.54 39.74 -32.04
CA ARG A 115 5.90 41.13 -32.37
C ARG A 115 7.17 41.11 -33.21
N GLY A 116 7.01 40.98 -34.53
CA GLY A 116 8.13 40.91 -35.47
C GLY A 116 8.81 39.54 -35.50
N THR A 117 10.15 39.51 -35.48
CA THR A 117 11.00 38.31 -35.59
C THR A 117 11.35 37.65 -34.25
N ASP A 118 11.04 38.30 -33.12
CA ASP A 118 11.30 37.75 -31.78
C ASP A 118 10.04 37.14 -31.15
N TRP A 119 10.17 35.91 -30.68
CA TRP A 119 9.13 35.19 -29.94
C TRP A 119 9.27 35.47 -28.44
N ILE A 120 8.39 36.30 -27.88
CA ILE A 120 8.30 36.47 -26.42
C ILE A 120 7.22 35.53 -25.89
N PHE A 121 7.63 34.54 -25.10
CA PHE A 121 6.73 33.54 -24.52
C PHE A 121 6.09 34.06 -23.22
N TYR A 122 4.83 34.47 -23.27
CA TYR A 122 4.04 34.79 -22.08
C TYR A 122 3.28 33.55 -21.59
N ILE A 123 3.93 32.71 -20.77
CA ILE A 123 3.29 31.54 -20.18
C ILE A 123 2.51 31.98 -18.94
N GLN A 124 1.19 32.01 -19.04
CA GLN A 124 0.30 32.12 -17.88
C GLN A 124 -0.53 30.85 -17.76
N ALA A 125 -0.23 30.05 -16.73
CA ALA A 125 -0.87 28.75 -16.50
C ALA A 125 -1.27 28.61 -15.03
N TYR A 126 -2.48 28.15 -14.77
CA TYR A 126 -3.02 27.95 -13.42
C TYR A 126 -3.10 26.47 -13.09
N VAL A 127 -2.73 26.10 -11.87
CA VAL A 127 -2.91 24.74 -11.37
C VAL A 127 -4.10 24.70 -10.42
N ARG A 128 -5.08 23.88 -10.77
CA ARG A 128 -6.36 23.73 -10.04
C ARG A 128 -6.12 23.10 -8.67
N ASP A 129 -6.88 23.54 -7.67
CA ASP A 129 -6.94 22.84 -6.37
C ASP A 129 -7.36 21.37 -6.58
N PRO A 130 -6.78 20.39 -5.85
CA PRO A 130 -5.84 20.51 -4.73
C PRO A 130 -4.38 20.37 -5.20
N TYR A 131 -3.97 21.03 -6.28
CA TYR A 131 -2.58 20.99 -6.75
C TYR A 131 -1.92 22.37 -6.65
N VAL A 132 -0.60 22.39 -6.53
CA VAL A 132 0.24 23.58 -6.42
C VAL A 132 1.55 23.33 -7.16
N LEU A 133 2.13 24.37 -7.75
CA LEU A 133 3.43 24.28 -8.40
C LEU A 133 4.53 24.65 -7.43
N LEU A 134 5.56 23.81 -7.35
CA LEU A 134 6.80 24.10 -6.68
C LEU A 134 7.84 24.49 -7.73
N LYS A 135 8.41 25.69 -7.59
CA LYS A 135 9.51 26.18 -8.43
C LYS A 135 10.77 26.29 -7.57
N GLY A 136 11.89 25.78 -8.08
CA GLY A 136 13.23 25.98 -7.51
C GLY A 136 14.22 24.96 -8.06
N THR A 137 15.36 24.81 -7.41
CA THR A 137 16.32 23.75 -7.78
C THR A 137 15.89 22.47 -7.07
N ILE A 138 15.31 21.54 -7.84
CA ILE A 138 14.69 20.33 -7.29
C ILE A 138 15.60 19.14 -7.56
N SER A 139 15.95 18.40 -6.51
CA SER A 139 16.67 17.13 -6.59
C SER A 139 15.78 16.02 -6.04
N ILE A 140 15.44 15.06 -6.88
CA ILE A 140 14.62 13.90 -6.51
C ILE A 140 15.56 12.73 -6.27
N LYS A 141 15.61 12.22 -5.04
CA LYS A 141 16.34 10.98 -4.73
C LYS A 141 15.40 9.80 -4.87
N GLU A 142 15.55 9.04 -5.95
CA GLU A 142 14.67 7.89 -6.29
C GLU A 142 14.65 6.82 -5.19
N SER A 143 15.73 6.66 -4.42
CA SER A 143 15.85 5.64 -3.38
C SER A 143 15.00 5.88 -2.13
N VAL A 144 14.54 7.11 -1.88
CA VAL A 144 13.89 7.48 -0.60
C VAL A 144 12.55 8.20 -0.79
N GLN A 145 12.09 8.41 -2.03
CA GLN A 145 10.94 9.29 -2.34
C GLN A 145 11.06 10.68 -1.68
N GLU A 146 12.29 11.14 -1.48
CA GLU A 146 12.59 12.40 -0.82
C GLU A 146 12.85 13.48 -1.88
N LEU A 147 12.04 14.54 -1.81
CA LEU A 147 12.18 15.72 -2.65
C LEU A 147 12.97 16.77 -1.88
N SER A 148 14.18 17.07 -2.33
CA SER A 148 14.98 18.18 -1.82
C SER A 148 14.84 19.37 -2.74
N CYS A 149 14.67 20.56 -2.17
CA CYS A 149 14.35 21.77 -2.92
C CYS A 149 15.11 22.97 -2.35
N GLN A 150 15.93 23.63 -3.17
CA GLN A 150 16.67 24.84 -2.81
C GLN A 150 16.05 26.09 -3.46
N ASP A 151 15.90 27.17 -2.68
CA ASP A 151 15.26 28.44 -3.06
C ASP A 151 13.83 28.31 -3.59
N CYS A 152 13.08 27.40 -2.97
CA CYS A 152 11.80 26.99 -3.51
C CYS A 152 10.63 27.86 -3.08
N LYS A 153 9.77 28.16 -4.04
CA LYS A 153 8.54 28.94 -3.85
C LYS A 153 7.36 28.18 -4.43
N LEU A 154 6.24 28.26 -3.71
CA LEU A 154 4.97 27.68 -4.14
C LEU A 154 4.19 28.71 -4.94
N TYR A 155 3.70 28.28 -6.11
CA TYR A 155 2.89 29.09 -7.00
C TYR A 155 1.60 28.34 -7.32
N THR A 156 0.50 29.07 -7.31
CA THR A 156 -0.76 28.60 -7.89
C THR A 156 -0.87 28.99 -9.37
N CYS A 157 -0.10 30.01 -9.78
CA CYS A 157 -0.22 30.71 -11.06
C CYS A 157 1.20 30.89 -11.62
N LEU A 158 1.45 30.37 -12.83
CA LEU A 158 2.68 30.60 -13.57
C LEU A 158 2.58 31.91 -14.35
N ASN A 159 3.70 32.60 -14.49
CA ASN A 159 3.87 33.79 -15.33
C ASN A 159 5.21 33.64 -16.07
N SER A 160 5.40 34.31 -17.22
CA SER A 160 6.65 34.32 -17.98
C SER A 160 7.83 34.89 -17.22
N SER A 161 7.59 35.77 -16.26
CA SER A 161 8.62 36.24 -15.32
C SER A 161 9.19 35.12 -14.43
N LEU A 162 8.52 33.97 -14.35
CA LEU A 162 9.01 32.82 -13.60
C LEU A 162 9.97 31.95 -14.42
N TYR A 163 10.05 32.12 -15.73
CA TYR A 163 10.93 31.33 -16.59
C TYR A 163 12.39 31.76 -16.37
N ASN A 164 13.15 30.91 -15.69
CA ASN A 164 14.59 31.00 -15.57
C ASN A 164 15.14 29.60 -15.83
N SER A 165 16.19 29.48 -16.67
CA SER A 165 16.77 28.21 -17.12
C SER A 165 17.24 27.30 -15.98
N ASN A 166 17.52 27.87 -14.81
CA ASN A 166 18.12 27.14 -13.70
C ASN A 166 17.10 26.60 -12.69
N HIS A 167 15.80 26.85 -12.88
CA HIS A 167 14.76 26.37 -11.96
C HIS A 167 13.89 25.28 -12.62
N SER A 168 13.67 24.20 -11.87
CA SER A 168 12.75 23.14 -12.22
C SER A 168 11.36 23.41 -11.64
N PHE A 169 10.34 22.87 -12.30
CA PHE A 169 8.95 22.94 -11.86
C PHE A 169 8.43 21.54 -11.55
N VAL A 170 7.76 21.38 -10.40
CA VAL A 170 7.07 20.13 -10.04
C VAL A 170 5.65 20.45 -9.60
N ILE A 171 4.68 19.67 -10.07
CA ILE A 171 3.29 19.74 -9.63
C ILE A 171 3.15 18.87 -8.37
N LEU A 172 2.75 19.48 -7.26
CA LEU A 172 2.49 18.81 -6.00
C LEU A 172 0.99 18.84 -5.69
N ARG A 173 0.47 17.76 -5.10
CA ARG A 173 -0.87 17.76 -4.52
C ARG A 173 -0.84 18.47 -3.16
N ARG A 174 -1.51 19.60 -3.05
CA ARG A 174 -1.81 20.32 -1.81
C ARG A 174 -2.54 19.38 -0.84
N ARG A 175 -1.94 19.14 0.32
CA ARG A 175 -2.60 18.51 1.47
C ARG A 175 -3.49 19.56 2.16
N LEU A 176 -4.65 19.16 2.66
CA LEU A 176 -5.48 19.98 3.55
C LEU A 176 -4.72 20.19 4.87
N GLY A 177 -4.14 21.38 5.08
CA GLY A 177 -3.38 21.72 6.29
C GLY A 177 -2.53 22.98 6.15
N ILE A 178 -2.25 23.66 7.26
CA ILE A 178 -1.42 24.88 7.33
C ILE A 178 0.05 24.50 7.07
N TRP A 179 0.70 25.20 6.12
CA TRP A 179 2.11 25.02 5.78
C TRP A 179 2.96 25.94 6.68
N LEU A 180 3.50 25.41 7.77
CA LEU A 180 4.56 26.10 8.53
C LEU A 180 5.93 25.75 7.91
N PRO A 181 6.82 26.73 7.64
CA PRO A 181 8.18 26.43 7.27
C PRO A 181 8.89 25.89 8.51
N VAL A 182 9.25 24.61 8.47
CA VAL A 182 9.94 23.95 9.57
C VAL A 182 11.10 23.18 8.97
N ASN A 183 12.31 23.67 9.24
CA ASN A 183 13.51 22.88 9.16
C ASN A 183 13.37 21.74 10.19
N GLN A 184 12.95 20.55 9.77
CA GLN A 184 12.74 19.40 10.66
C GLN A 184 13.77 18.32 10.38
N THR A 185 14.43 17.87 11.44
CA THR A 185 15.30 16.70 11.49
C THR A 185 14.52 15.37 11.59
N ARG A 186 13.19 15.41 11.48
CA ARG A 186 12.31 14.23 11.54
C ARG A 186 11.44 14.12 10.28
N PRO A 187 11.08 12.90 9.85
CA PRO A 187 10.22 12.67 8.69
C PRO A 187 8.84 13.32 8.88
N TRP A 188 8.29 13.84 7.78
CA TRP A 188 7.02 14.56 7.76
C TRP A 188 5.85 13.61 8.04
N GLU A 189 5.00 13.97 9.01
CA GLU A 189 3.86 13.14 9.45
C GLU A 189 2.55 13.93 9.29
N GLY A 190 1.47 13.24 8.92
CA GLY A 190 0.13 13.82 8.69
C GLY A 190 -0.48 14.48 9.94
N SER A 191 -1.63 15.14 9.77
CA SER A 191 -2.31 15.94 10.79
C SER A 191 -2.34 15.30 12.18
N ARG A 192 -2.41 16.13 13.24
CA ARG A 192 -2.34 15.69 14.64
C ARG A 192 -3.40 14.63 14.97
N GLU A 193 -4.57 14.69 14.33
CA GLU A 193 -5.62 13.67 14.48
C GLU A 193 -5.20 12.33 13.86
N THR A 194 -4.58 12.35 12.67
CA THR A 194 -4.09 11.13 12.01
C THR A 194 -2.92 10.50 12.76
N HIS A 195 -2.05 11.27 13.40
CA HIS A 195 -0.99 10.72 14.26
C HIS A 195 -1.57 10.06 15.51
N ALA A 196 -2.53 10.70 16.19
CA ALA A 196 -3.19 10.09 17.34
C ALA A 196 -3.93 8.80 16.95
N LEU A 197 -4.65 8.82 15.82
CA LEU A 197 -5.36 7.66 15.30
C LEU A 197 -4.40 6.55 14.87
N LEU A 198 -3.34 6.85 14.12
CA LEU A 198 -2.32 5.86 13.70
C LEU A 198 -1.55 5.30 14.89
N LYS A 199 -1.23 6.12 15.89
CA LYS A 199 -0.57 5.67 17.12
C LYS A 199 -1.50 4.79 17.94
N PHE A 200 -2.79 5.13 18.01
CA PHE A 200 -3.81 4.29 18.64
C PHE A 200 -3.97 2.97 17.90
N ILE A 201 -4.15 2.98 16.57
CA ILE A 201 -4.27 1.77 15.73
C ILE A 201 -3.01 0.91 15.82
N LYS A 202 -1.79 1.48 15.76
CA LYS A 202 -0.54 0.73 15.95
C LYS A 202 -0.45 0.12 17.34
N LYS A 203 -0.83 0.87 18.39
CA LYS A 203 -0.82 0.36 19.78
C LYS A 203 -1.82 -0.76 19.96
N VAL A 204 -3.01 -0.66 19.36
CA VAL A 204 -4.05 -1.70 19.35
C VAL A 204 -3.58 -2.92 18.56
N LEU A 205 -3.04 -2.75 17.35
CA LEU A 205 -2.51 -3.86 16.54
C LEU A 205 -1.34 -4.56 17.22
N GLN A 206 -0.45 -3.82 17.89
CA GLN A 206 0.65 -4.41 18.65
C GLN A 206 0.16 -5.16 19.89
N GLY A 207 -0.88 -4.64 20.56
CA GLY A 207 -1.58 -5.35 21.63
C GLY A 207 -2.24 -6.64 21.13
N PHE A 208 -2.91 -6.59 19.99
CA PHE A 208 -3.58 -7.74 19.37
C PHE A 208 -2.56 -8.79 18.91
N LYS A 209 -1.40 -8.38 18.37
CA LYS A 209 -0.29 -9.29 18.04
C LYS A 209 0.29 -9.98 19.28
N ARG A 210 0.44 -9.26 20.40
CA ARG A 210 0.89 -9.87 21.68
C ARG A 210 -0.15 -10.84 22.22
N PHE A 211 -1.43 -10.50 22.12
CA PHE A 211 -2.54 -11.37 22.53
C PHE A 211 -2.60 -12.64 21.68
N ILE A 212 -2.53 -12.53 20.34
CA ILE A 212 -2.46 -13.68 19.44
C ILE A 212 -1.23 -14.55 19.75
N GLY A 213 -0.07 -13.94 20.00
CA GLY A 213 1.14 -14.68 20.37
C GLY A 213 0.98 -15.48 21.67
N LEU A 214 0.37 -14.88 22.71
CA LEU A 214 0.07 -15.57 23.98
C LEU A 214 -0.98 -16.68 23.81
N LEU A 215 -2.00 -16.46 22.98
CA LEU A 215 -3.01 -17.48 22.68
C LEU A 215 -2.38 -18.69 21.98
N ILE A 216 -1.53 -18.46 20.98
CA ILE A 216 -0.80 -19.53 20.28
C ILE A 216 0.15 -20.25 21.26
N ALA A 217 0.87 -19.54 22.12
CA ALA A 217 1.74 -20.14 23.13
C ALA A 217 0.96 -20.98 24.15
N ALA A 218 -0.22 -20.53 24.59
CA ALA A 218 -1.09 -21.29 25.49
C ALA A 218 -1.64 -22.56 24.82
N ILE A 219 -2.12 -22.46 23.58
CA ILE A 219 -2.64 -23.61 22.83
C ILE A 219 -1.53 -24.64 22.57
N THR A 220 -0.36 -24.18 22.13
CA THR A 220 0.80 -25.07 21.89
C THR A 220 1.30 -25.71 23.19
N GLY A 221 1.29 -24.98 24.30
CA GLY A 221 1.59 -25.52 25.63
C GLY A 221 0.61 -26.61 26.06
N ILE A 222 -0.70 -26.40 25.89
CA ILE A 222 -1.74 -27.40 26.22
C ILE A 222 -1.57 -28.66 25.35
N ILE A 223 -1.33 -28.49 24.04
CA ILE A 223 -1.09 -29.61 23.13
C ILE A 223 0.16 -30.40 23.56
N ALA A 224 1.26 -29.72 23.92
CA ALA A 224 2.47 -30.38 24.40
C ALA A 224 2.26 -31.17 25.71
N ILE A 225 1.48 -30.63 26.65
CA ILE A 225 1.12 -31.32 27.90
C ILE A 225 0.29 -32.56 27.60
N ALA A 226 -0.72 -32.46 26.74
CA ALA A 226 -1.57 -33.59 26.36
C ALA A 226 -0.76 -34.71 25.67
N MET A 227 0.15 -34.35 24.76
CA MET A 227 1.07 -35.32 24.12
C MET A 227 1.97 -36.01 25.15
N THR A 228 2.50 -35.26 26.11
CA THR A 228 3.39 -35.83 27.15
C THR A 228 2.63 -36.80 28.06
N ALA A 229 1.41 -36.45 28.47
CA ALA A 229 0.56 -37.32 29.27
C ALA A 229 0.17 -38.61 28.53
N ALA A 230 -0.11 -38.52 27.23
CA ALA A 230 -0.39 -39.69 26.40
C ALA A 230 0.82 -40.64 26.33
N VAL A 231 2.03 -40.09 26.10
CA VAL A 231 3.27 -40.91 26.03
C VAL A 231 3.61 -41.55 27.38
N ALA A 232 3.39 -40.87 28.51
CA ALA A 232 3.64 -41.44 29.84
C ALA A 232 2.56 -42.43 30.30
N GLY A 233 1.31 -42.28 29.84
CA GLY A 233 0.21 -43.18 30.19
C GLY A 233 0.34 -44.57 29.57
N VAL A 234 0.95 -44.68 28.38
CA VAL A 234 1.16 -45.97 27.68
C VAL A 234 2.01 -46.96 28.50
N PRO A 235 3.23 -46.63 28.97
CA PRO A 235 4.04 -47.55 29.76
C PRO A 235 3.46 -47.84 31.16
N LEU A 236 2.73 -46.89 31.76
CA LEU A 236 2.01 -47.14 33.01
C LEU A 236 0.93 -48.20 32.82
N HIS A 237 0.14 -48.11 31.74
CA HIS A 237 -0.87 -49.10 31.42
C HIS A 237 -0.28 -50.50 31.20
N GLN A 238 0.87 -50.58 30.51
CA GLN A 238 1.59 -51.85 30.32
C GLN A 238 2.07 -52.45 31.64
N THR A 239 2.60 -51.63 32.54
CA THR A 239 3.06 -52.09 33.87
C THR A 239 1.89 -52.63 34.69
N ILE A 240 0.73 -51.95 34.69
CA ILE A 240 -0.46 -52.41 35.43
C ILE A 240 -0.91 -53.80 34.92
N GLN A 241 -0.99 -54.00 33.60
CA GLN A 241 -1.34 -55.30 33.00
C GLN A 241 -0.33 -56.39 33.37
N MET A 242 0.96 -56.06 33.45
CA MET A 242 1.98 -57.01 33.87
C MET A 242 1.79 -57.40 35.35
N THR A 243 1.48 -56.44 36.23
CA THR A 243 1.30 -56.74 37.66
C THR A 243 0.10 -57.64 37.93
N THR A 244 -1.04 -57.41 37.25
CA THR A 244 -2.22 -58.27 37.38
C THR A 244 -1.94 -59.68 36.88
N PHE A 245 -1.23 -59.80 35.75
CA PHE A 245 -0.77 -61.10 35.26
C PHE A 245 0.16 -61.80 36.26
N VAL A 246 1.15 -61.09 36.82
CA VAL A 246 2.10 -61.65 37.80
C VAL A 246 1.40 -62.09 39.08
N GLN A 247 0.45 -61.32 39.60
CA GLN A 247 -0.33 -61.70 40.79
C GLN A 247 -1.21 -62.92 40.53
N GLN A 248 -1.88 -62.98 39.37
CA GLN A 248 -2.67 -64.14 38.99
C GLN A 248 -1.77 -65.39 38.88
N TRP A 249 -0.60 -65.24 38.27
CA TRP A 249 0.37 -66.32 38.17
C TRP A 249 0.87 -66.78 39.55
N HIS A 250 1.18 -65.84 40.44
CA HIS A 250 1.62 -66.14 41.80
C HIS A 250 0.54 -66.89 42.60
N GLN A 251 -0.72 -66.43 42.54
CA GLN A 251 -1.84 -67.08 43.23
C GLN A 251 -2.06 -68.50 42.72
N ASN A 252 -2.15 -68.67 41.40
CA ASN A 252 -2.31 -69.98 40.77
C ASN A 252 -1.17 -70.93 41.16
N SER A 253 0.07 -70.42 41.15
CA SER A 253 1.24 -71.20 41.55
C SER A 253 1.16 -71.60 43.03
N SER A 254 0.87 -70.66 43.93
CA SER A 254 0.76 -70.97 45.38
C SER A 254 -0.35 -71.98 45.69
N SER A 255 -1.48 -71.92 44.97
CA SER A 255 -2.55 -72.91 45.11
C SER A 255 -2.11 -74.29 44.62
N ALA A 256 -1.36 -74.36 43.51
CA ALA A 256 -0.82 -75.62 43.01
C ALA A 256 0.19 -76.23 44.00
N TRP A 257 1.09 -75.42 44.57
CA TRP A 257 2.04 -75.87 45.59
C TRP A 257 1.34 -76.33 46.87
N GLY A 258 0.29 -75.64 47.32
CA GLY A 258 -0.50 -76.05 48.49
C GLY A 258 -1.16 -77.42 48.30
N ASN A 259 -1.72 -77.67 47.12
CA ASN A 259 -2.26 -79.00 46.79
C ASN A 259 -1.17 -80.06 46.76
N GLN A 260 0.01 -79.75 46.22
CA GLN A 260 1.14 -80.68 46.23
C GLN A 260 1.58 -81.01 47.65
N THR A 261 1.70 -80.02 48.54
CA THR A 261 2.06 -80.27 49.95
C THR A 261 1.02 -81.10 50.70
N HIS A 262 -0.27 -80.94 50.37
CA HIS A 262 -1.32 -81.77 50.93
C HIS A 262 -1.18 -83.23 50.48
N ILE A 263 -0.93 -83.45 49.19
CA ILE A 263 -0.66 -84.79 48.65
C ILE A 263 0.57 -85.41 49.32
N ASP A 264 1.65 -84.62 49.48
CA ASP A 264 2.88 -85.09 50.12
C ASP A 264 2.66 -85.47 51.59
N GLN A 265 1.82 -84.72 52.32
CA GLN A 265 1.47 -85.04 53.70
C GLN A 265 0.62 -86.32 53.80
N GLU A 266 -0.38 -86.48 52.93
CA GLU A 266 -1.22 -87.69 52.90
C GLU A 266 -0.39 -88.95 52.57
N ILE A 267 0.57 -88.84 51.64
CA ILE A 267 1.52 -89.92 51.35
C ILE A 267 2.40 -90.21 52.58
N ASN A 268 2.90 -89.18 53.27
CA ASN A 268 3.76 -89.38 54.44
C ASN A 268 3.00 -90.01 55.62
N GLU A 269 1.73 -89.64 55.83
CA GLU A 269 0.85 -90.27 56.83
C GLU A 269 0.58 -91.74 56.46
N GLN A 270 0.29 -92.05 55.20
CA GLN A 270 0.17 -93.44 54.75
C GLN A 270 1.45 -94.25 54.92
N LEU A 271 2.62 -93.62 54.78
CA LEU A 271 3.93 -94.27 54.95
C LEU A 271 4.21 -94.60 56.42
N VAL A 272 3.85 -93.70 57.35
CA VAL A 272 3.93 -93.92 58.80
C VAL A 272 2.94 -95.00 59.27
N ASP A 273 1.73 -95.03 58.71
CA ASP A 273 0.75 -96.08 59.01
C ASP A 273 1.21 -97.46 58.51
N LEU A 274 1.85 -97.52 57.33
CA LEU A 274 2.48 -98.75 56.82
C LEU A 274 3.65 -99.20 57.69
N GLU A 275 4.48 -98.26 58.16
CA GLU A 275 5.61 -98.54 59.06
C GLU A 275 5.12 -99.11 60.41
N ASN A 276 4.05 -98.55 60.97
CA ASN A 276 3.44 -99.03 62.21
C ASN A 276 2.70 -100.37 62.05
N ALA A 277 2.10 -100.65 60.88
CA ALA A 277 1.48 -101.93 60.58
C ALA A 277 2.49 -103.08 60.40
N VAL A 278 3.73 -102.77 60.00
CA VAL A 278 4.84 -103.73 59.92
C VAL A 278 5.45 -104.02 61.30
N LEU A 279 5.26 -103.14 62.29
CA LEU A 279 5.95 -103.18 63.59
C LEU A 279 5.14 -103.75 64.77
N LEU A 280 3.99 -104.40 64.56
CA LEU A 280 3.31 -105.19 65.60
C LEU A 280 3.03 -106.64 65.15
N PRO A 281 3.13 -107.62 66.08
CA PRO A 281 4.10 -108.70 65.98
C PRO A 281 3.48 -110.04 65.56
N GLY A 282 4.26 -110.85 64.83
CA GLY A 282 3.96 -112.24 64.53
C GLY A 282 4.89 -113.20 65.28
N ASP A 283 4.32 -113.80 66.32
CA ASP A 283 4.50 -115.16 66.87
C ASP A 283 5.88 -115.80 67.12
N GLU A 284 6.00 -116.24 68.38
CA GLU A 284 6.27 -117.62 68.81
C GLU A 284 7.02 -118.56 67.83
N SER A 285 8.25 -118.95 68.19
CA SER A 285 8.57 -120.32 68.64
C SER A 285 10.08 -120.63 68.66
N SER A 286 10.44 -121.49 69.63
CA SER A 286 11.59 -122.41 69.72
C SER A 286 12.76 -122.08 70.67
N ASP A 287 12.90 -122.98 71.66
CA ASP A 287 14.01 -123.17 72.60
C ASP A 287 15.32 -123.63 71.91
N ALA A 288 16.47 -123.09 72.36
CA ALA A 288 17.79 -123.73 72.56
C ALA A 288 18.92 -122.69 72.63
#